data_AF-A0T2T1-F1
#
_entry.id   AF-A0T2T1-F1
#
_cell.length_a   1.000
_cell.length_b   1.000
_cell.length_c   1.000
_cell.angle_alpha   90.00
_cell.angle_beta   90.00
_cell.angle_gamma   90.00
#
_symmetry.space_group_name_H-M   'P 1'
#
loop_
_entity.id
_entity.type
_entity.pdbx_description
1 polymer ?
#
loop_
_entity_poly.entity_id
_entity_poly.type
_entity_poly.pdbx_seq_one_letter_code
_entity_poly.pdbx_strand_id
1 'polypeptide(L)'
;QYLAPYSGCSMGEYFRDNGKHALIIYDDLSKQAVAYRQMSLLLRRPPGREAYPGDVFYLHSRLLERAAKMNDQFGGGSLTALPVIETQAGDVSAYIPTNVISITDGQIFLETELFYKGIRPAINVGLSVSRVGSAAQTRAMKQVAVFILV
;
A
#
# COMPACT_ATOMS: atom_id res chain seq x y z
N GLN A 1 -2.13 -8.10 -15.97
CA GLN A 1 -1.65 -7.01 -15.09
C GLN A 1 -2.79 -6.39 -14.28
N TYR A 2 -3.86 -5.87 -14.91
CA TYR A 2 -5.00 -5.26 -14.20
C TYR A 2 -5.68 -6.13 -13.10
N LEU A 3 -6.00 -7.39 -13.42
CA LEU A 3 -6.76 -8.29 -12.52
C LEU A 3 -5.90 -9.00 -11.46
N ALA A 4 -4.57 -8.95 -11.56
CA ALA A 4 -3.70 -9.75 -10.71
C ALA A 4 -3.87 -9.41 -9.21
N PRO A 5 -3.92 -8.12 -8.80
CA PRO A 5 -4.12 -7.78 -7.39
C PRO A 5 -5.47 -8.25 -6.83
N TYR A 6 -6.55 -8.19 -7.62
CA TYR A 6 -7.86 -8.68 -7.20
C TYR A 6 -7.88 -10.18 -6.98
N SER A 7 -7.17 -10.93 -7.83
CA SER A 7 -7.08 -12.39 -7.71
C SER A 7 -6.32 -12.78 -6.45
N GLY A 8 -5.16 -12.16 -6.21
CA GLY A 8 -4.38 -12.39 -4.99
C GLY A 8 -5.14 -11.99 -3.72
N CYS A 9 -5.83 -10.84 -3.74
CA CYS A 9 -6.65 -10.40 -2.62
C CYS A 9 -7.73 -11.43 -2.27
N SER A 10 -8.44 -11.95 -3.27
CA SER A 10 -9.48 -12.97 -3.07
C SER A 10 -8.94 -14.27 -2.47
N MET A 11 -7.71 -14.67 -2.83
CA MET A 11 -7.04 -15.81 -2.19
C MET A 11 -6.70 -15.52 -0.72
N GLY A 12 -6.26 -14.30 -0.40
CA GLY A 12 -5.98 -13.88 0.98
C GLY A 12 -7.24 -13.79 1.84
N GLU A 13 -8.36 -13.34 1.26
CA GLU A 13 -9.65 -13.26 1.94
C GLU A 13 -10.16 -14.62 2.40
N TYR A 14 -9.92 -15.69 1.62
CA TYR A 14 -10.24 -17.04 2.06
C TYR A 14 -9.59 -17.37 3.41
N PHE A 15 -8.34 -16.98 3.64
CA PHE A 15 -7.69 -17.21 4.93
C PHE A 15 -8.25 -16.28 6.02
N ARG A 16 -8.44 -14.99 5.71
CA ARG A 16 -9.03 -13.99 6.63
C ARG A 16 -10.39 -14.45 7.15
N ASP A 17 -11.27 -14.89 6.26
CA ASP A 17 -12.67 -15.24 6.58
C ASP A 17 -12.78 -16.59 7.28
N ASN A 18 -11.72 -17.42 7.21
CA ASN A 18 -11.58 -18.66 7.99
C ASN A 18 -10.78 -18.47 9.29
N GLY A 19 -10.74 -17.24 9.84
CA GLY A 19 -10.11 -16.94 11.13
C GLY A 19 -8.58 -16.99 11.13
N LYS A 20 -7.94 -17.01 9.96
CA LYS A 20 -6.47 -17.04 9.83
C LYS A 20 -5.93 -15.65 9.50
N HIS A 21 -4.61 -15.50 9.65
CA HIS A 21 -3.87 -14.29 9.30
C HIS A 21 -3.12 -14.50 7.99
N ALA A 22 -3.27 -13.57 7.06
CA ALA A 22 -2.61 -13.57 5.76
C ALA A 22 -1.93 -12.24 5.49
N LEU A 23 -0.86 -12.30 4.68
CA LEU A 23 -0.11 -11.15 4.18
C LEU A 23 -0.17 -11.17 2.66
N ILE A 24 -0.47 -10.03 2.05
CA ILE A 24 -0.41 -9.83 0.61
C ILE A 24 0.53 -8.69 0.26
N ILE A 25 1.40 -8.92 -0.72
CA ILE A 25 2.33 -7.92 -1.25
C ILE A 25 1.93 -7.64 -2.69
N TYR A 26 1.73 -6.36 -3.02
CA TYR A 26 1.45 -5.95 -4.40
C TYR A 26 2.69 -5.26 -4.98
N ASP A 27 3.44 -5.98 -5.82
CA ASP A 27 4.68 -5.49 -6.44
C ASP A 27 4.53 -5.42 -7.97
N ASP A 28 4.10 -4.29 -8.55
CA ASP A 28 3.71 -3.04 -7.89
C ASP A 28 2.37 -2.50 -8.44
N LEU A 29 1.72 -1.63 -7.67
CA LEU A 29 0.45 -1.02 -8.09
C LEU A 29 0.63 0.10 -9.12
N SER A 30 1.84 0.67 -9.27
CA SER A 30 2.12 1.65 -10.32
C SER A 30 1.92 1.03 -11.72
N LYS A 31 2.42 -0.19 -11.94
CA LYS A 31 2.24 -0.95 -13.17
C LYS A 31 0.79 -1.40 -13.36
N GLN A 32 0.06 -1.71 -12.27
CA GLN A 32 -1.38 -1.97 -12.35
C GLN A 32 -2.14 -0.74 -12.86
N ALA A 33 -1.84 0.46 -12.35
CA ALA A 33 -2.47 1.70 -12.78
C ALA A 33 -2.18 1.99 -14.26
N VAL A 34 -0.94 1.78 -14.72
CA VAL A 34 -0.56 1.93 -16.13
C VAL A 34 -1.36 0.98 -17.02
N ALA A 35 -1.52 -0.28 -16.62
CA ALA A 35 -2.35 -1.24 -17.35
C ALA A 35 -3.82 -0.80 -17.41
N TYR A 36 -4.38 -0.27 -16.31
CA TYR A 36 -5.75 0.24 -16.30
C TYR A 36 -5.93 1.46 -17.21
N ARG A 37 -4.94 2.35 -17.23
CA ARG A 37 -4.90 3.50 -18.13
C ARG A 37 -4.92 3.06 -19.59
N GLN A 38 -4.07 2.11 -19.98
CA GLN A 38 -4.01 1.60 -21.34
C GLN A 38 -5.37 1.05 -21.79
N MET A 39 -6.01 0.21 -20.96
CA MET A 39 -7.35 -0.31 -21.27
C MET A 39 -8.38 0.80 -21.40
N SER A 40 -8.37 1.78 -20.49
CA SER A 40 -9.34 2.87 -20.49
C SER A 40 -9.23 3.76 -21.73
N LEU A 41 -8.00 4.05 -22.16
CA LEU A 41 -7.74 4.82 -23.38
C LEU A 41 -8.16 4.08 -24.65
N LEU A 42 -7.90 2.76 -24.72
CA LEU A 42 -8.36 1.91 -25.84
C LEU A 42 -9.89 1.87 -25.93
N LEU A 43 -10.57 1.88 -24.77
CA LEU A 43 -12.03 1.96 -24.68
C LEU A 43 -12.58 3.39 -24.86
N ARG A 44 -11.73 4.36 -25.23
CA ARG A 44 -12.08 5.77 -25.45
C ARG A 44 -12.76 6.42 -24.23
N ARG A 45 -12.42 5.99 -23.02
CA ARG A 45 -12.83 6.70 -21.80
C ARG A 45 -12.08 8.03 -21.70
N PRO A 46 -12.74 9.11 -21.27
CA PRO A 46 -12.10 10.41 -21.15
C PRO A 46 -10.95 10.36 -20.11
N PRO A 47 -9.73 10.79 -20.48
CA PRO A 47 -8.61 10.86 -19.55
C PRO A 47 -8.65 12.12 -18.67
N GLY A 48 -8.08 12.02 -17.47
CA GLY A 48 -7.84 13.13 -16.55
C GLY A 48 -6.35 13.41 -16.34
N ARG A 49 -5.96 13.68 -15.09
CA ARG A 49 -4.57 13.97 -14.70
C ARG A 49 -3.63 12.83 -15.08
N GLU A 50 -2.46 13.16 -15.65
CA GLU A 50 -1.45 12.18 -16.12
C GLU A 50 -2.01 11.09 -17.07
N ALA A 51 -3.08 11.44 -17.80
CA ALA A 51 -3.84 10.58 -18.70
C ALA A 51 -4.53 9.37 -18.05
N TYR A 52 -4.64 9.32 -16.72
CA TYR A 52 -5.40 8.28 -16.03
C TYR A 52 -6.91 8.50 -16.13
N PRO A 53 -7.73 7.44 -16.11
CA PRO A 53 -9.18 7.59 -16.03
C PRO A 53 -9.59 8.15 -14.66
N GLY A 54 -10.74 8.84 -14.59
CA GLY A 54 -11.20 9.51 -13.36
C GLY A 54 -11.47 8.58 -12.17
N ASP A 55 -11.65 7.28 -12.41
CA ASP A 55 -11.90 6.25 -11.41
C ASP A 55 -10.62 5.47 -11.01
N VAL A 56 -9.43 5.95 -11.36
CA VAL A 56 -8.17 5.30 -10.95
C VAL A 56 -7.98 5.28 -9.43
N PHE A 57 -8.51 6.25 -8.70
CA PHE A 57 -8.54 6.22 -7.23
C PHE A 57 -9.39 5.05 -6.72
N TYR A 58 -10.58 4.88 -7.31
CA TYR A 58 -11.50 3.80 -6.96
C TYR A 58 -10.90 2.41 -7.22
N LEU A 59 -10.00 2.30 -8.20
CA LEU A 59 -9.28 1.06 -8.48
C LEU A 59 -8.50 0.55 -7.26
N HIS A 60 -7.68 1.42 -6.66
CA HIS A 60 -6.83 1.05 -5.53
C HIS A 60 -7.60 1.07 -4.21
N SER A 61 -8.55 1.99 -4.01
CA SER A 61 -9.30 2.05 -2.76
C SER A 61 -10.11 0.78 -2.54
N ARG A 62 -10.92 0.34 -3.52
CA ARG A 62 -11.70 -0.91 -3.39
C ARG A 62 -10.84 -2.17 -3.25
N LEU A 63 -9.57 -2.11 -3.66
CA LEU A 63 -8.62 -3.21 -3.52
C LEU A 63 -8.03 -3.23 -2.10
N LEU A 64 -7.52 -2.10 -1.64
CA LEU A 64 -6.80 -2.00 -0.37
C LEU A 64 -7.73 -2.03 0.83
N GLU A 65 -8.94 -1.48 0.73
CA GLU A 65 -9.97 -1.53 1.78
C GLU A 65 -10.46 -2.95 2.08
N ARG A 66 -10.16 -3.94 1.23
CA ARG A 66 -10.42 -5.36 1.50
C ARG A 66 -9.40 -5.96 2.49
N ALA A 67 -8.23 -5.35 2.65
CA ALA A 67 -7.24 -5.80 3.62
C ALA A 67 -7.59 -5.25 5.02
N ALA A 68 -8.21 -6.08 5.85
CA ALA A 68 -8.70 -5.68 7.16
C ALA A 68 -8.51 -6.78 8.23
N LYS A 69 -8.62 -6.38 9.50
CA LYS A 69 -8.75 -7.27 10.66
C LYS A 69 -10.23 -7.45 10.99
N MET A 70 -10.71 -8.69 10.95
CA MET A 70 -12.08 -9.03 11.30
C MET A 70 -12.30 -8.98 12.81
N ASN A 71 -13.53 -8.72 13.22
CA ASN A 71 -13.93 -8.82 14.62
C ASN A 71 -14.03 -10.29 15.08
N ASP A 72 -14.21 -10.50 16.38
CA ASP A 72 -14.27 -11.84 16.96
C ASP A 72 -15.51 -12.64 16.51
N GLN A 73 -16.61 -11.97 16.16
CA GLN A 73 -17.83 -12.61 15.62
C GLN A 73 -17.59 -13.23 14.23
N PHE A 74 -16.65 -12.68 13.47
CA PHE A 74 -16.22 -13.16 12.15
C PHE A 74 -14.89 -13.94 12.23
N GLY A 75 -14.59 -14.57 13.38
CA GLY A 75 -13.44 -15.46 13.57
C GLY A 75 -12.09 -14.75 13.76
N GLY A 76 -12.06 -13.41 13.78
CA GLY A 76 -10.86 -12.65 14.12
C GLY A 76 -9.70 -12.79 13.13
N GLY A 77 -9.91 -13.26 11.90
CA GLY A 77 -8.83 -13.34 10.91
C GLY A 77 -8.37 -11.96 10.42
N SER A 78 -7.25 -11.90 9.69
CA SER A 78 -6.77 -10.64 9.12
C SER A 78 -6.11 -10.82 7.77
N LEU A 79 -6.21 -9.80 6.93
CA LEU A 79 -5.43 -9.66 5.71
C LEU A 79 -4.63 -8.36 5.80
N THR A 80 -3.30 -8.46 5.90
CA THR A 80 -2.39 -7.32 5.89
C THR A 80 -1.92 -7.08 4.46
N ALA A 81 -2.02 -5.84 3.97
CA ALA A 81 -1.54 -5.47 2.63
C ALA A 81 -0.26 -4.62 2.69
N LEU A 82 0.72 -4.98 1.86
CA LEU A 82 1.93 -4.21 1.60
C LEU A 82 1.98 -3.82 0.12
N PRO A 83 1.32 -2.71 -0.26
CA PRO A 83 1.41 -2.20 -1.62
C PRO A 83 2.77 -1.52 -1.87
N VAL A 84 3.41 -1.90 -2.97
CA VAL A 84 4.60 -1.22 -3.50
C VAL A 84 4.16 -0.21 -4.55
N ILE A 85 4.75 0.98 -4.48
CA ILE A 85 4.57 2.06 -5.44
C ILE A 85 5.95 2.50 -5.90
N GLU A 86 6.17 2.42 -7.20
CA GLU A 86 7.36 2.98 -7.84
C GLU A 86 7.15 4.49 -8.04
N THR A 87 7.98 5.31 -7.40
CA THR A 87 8.05 6.76 -7.61
C THR A 87 9.07 7.08 -8.70
N GLN A 88 8.78 8.08 -9.53
CA GLN A 88 9.70 8.54 -10.57
C GLN A 88 10.58 9.63 -9.97
N ALA A 89 11.90 9.44 -9.98
CA ALA A 89 12.87 10.37 -9.42
C ALA A 89 12.58 10.80 -7.95
N GLY A 90 11.93 9.92 -7.17
CA GLY A 90 11.57 10.23 -5.78
C GLY A 90 10.36 11.15 -5.60
N ASP A 91 9.62 11.48 -6.67
CA ASP A 91 8.45 12.35 -6.58
C ASP A 91 7.25 11.64 -5.94
N VAL A 92 6.96 12.02 -4.69
CA VAL A 92 5.80 11.55 -3.91
C VAL A 92 4.51 12.32 -4.23
N SER A 93 4.62 13.46 -4.91
CA SER A 93 3.50 14.33 -5.26
C SER A 93 2.80 13.93 -6.56
N ALA A 94 3.37 12.95 -7.27
CA ALA A 94 2.76 12.34 -8.45
C ALA A 94 1.38 11.74 -8.11
N TYR A 95 0.52 11.64 -9.12
CA TYR A 95 -0.89 11.35 -8.90
C TYR A 95 -1.16 9.98 -8.24
N ILE A 96 -0.48 8.92 -8.71
CA ILE A 96 -0.66 7.57 -8.15
C ILE A 96 -0.09 7.44 -6.73
N PRO A 97 1.16 7.87 -6.43
CA PRO A 97 1.68 7.87 -5.07
C PRO A 97 0.78 8.62 -4.08
N THR A 98 0.34 9.83 -4.43
CA THR A 98 -0.54 10.63 -3.55
C THR A 98 -1.86 9.91 -3.25
N ASN A 99 -2.46 9.27 -4.25
CA ASN A 99 -3.69 8.48 -4.07
C ASN A 99 -3.49 7.28 -3.15
N VAL A 100 -2.39 6.55 -3.29
CA VAL A 100 -2.16 5.34 -2.49
C VAL A 100 -1.78 5.72 -1.05
N ILE A 101 -1.00 6.79 -0.84
CA ILE A 101 -0.69 7.32 0.48
C ILE A 101 -1.96 7.76 1.23
N SER A 102 -2.96 8.30 0.54
CA SER A 102 -4.20 8.69 1.20
C SER A 102 -5.06 7.49 1.62
N ILE A 103 -4.96 6.36 0.91
CA ILE A 103 -5.68 5.12 1.22
C ILE A 103 -4.98 4.31 2.32
N THR A 104 -3.66 4.19 2.30
CA THR A 104 -2.94 3.32 3.23
C THR A 104 -2.82 3.92 4.64
N ASP A 105 -2.69 3.05 5.65
CA ASP A 105 -2.50 3.43 7.05
C ASP A 105 -1.09 3.97 7.38
N GLY A 106 -0.28 4.27 6.37
CA GLY A 106 1.09 4.68 6.51
C GLY A 106 1.92 4.33 5.29
N GLN A 107 3.20 4.67 5.36
CA GLN A 107 4.15 4.41 4.30
C GLN A 107 5.56 4.20 4.86
N ILE A 108 6.34 3.39 4.14
CA ILE A 108 7.78 3.29 4.31
C ILE A 108 8.39 3.85 3.03
N PHE A 109 9.04 5.01 3.14
CA PHE A 109 9.64 5.69 2.00
C PHE A 109 11.12 5.33 1.88
N LEU A 110 11.52 4.84 0.70
CA LEU A 110 12.88 4.44 0.40
C LEU A 110 13.55 5.50 -0.48
N GLU A 111 14.69 6.03 -0.04
CA GLU A 111 15.42 7.08 -0.76
C GLU A 111 16.69 6.57 -1.42
N THR A 112 16.87 6.98 -2.68
CA THR A 112 18.06 6.63 -3.46
C THR A 112 19.33 7.25 -2.87
N GLU A 113 19.26 8.46 -2.32
CA GLU A 113 20.42 9.11 -1.68
C GLU A 113 20.92 8.35 -0.46
N LEU A 114 20.02 7.88 0.42
CA LEU A 114 20.38 7.06 1.58
C LEU A 114 21.01 5.74 1.16
N PHE A 115 20.49 5.13 0.09
CA PHE A 115 21.03 3.90 -0.47
C PHE A 115 22.48 4.09 -1.00
N TYR A 116 22.75 5.18 -1.71
CA TYR A 116 24.10 5.50 -2.20
C TYR A 116 25.07 5.90 -1.09
N LYS A 117 24.56 6.44 0.04
CA LYS A 117 25.34 6.67 1.27
C LYS A 117 25.63 5.38 2.06
N GLY A 118 25.17 4.22 1.59
CA GLY A 118 25.41 2.92 2.20
C GLY A 118 24.40 2.51 3.29
N ILE A 119 23.36 3.33 3.54
CA ILE A 119 22.31 3.00 4.52
C ILE A 119 21.37 1.98 3.89
N ARG A 120 21.26 0.79 4.51
CA ARG A 120 20.43 -0.32 4.03
C ARG A 120 19.74 -1.00 5.23
N PRO A 121 18.39 -1.04 5.30
CA PRO A 121 17.44 -0.51 4.32
C PRO A 121 17.42 1.03 4.29
N ALA A 122 17.25 1.60 3.09
CA ALA A 122 17.36 3.03 2.82
C ALA A 122 16.09 3.82 3.21
N ILE A 123 15.59 3.63 4.44
CA ILE A 123 14.33 4.20 4.92
C ILE A 123 14.54 5.65 5.34
N ASN A 124 13.78 6.58 4.75
CA ASN A 124 13.69 7.94 5.26
C ASN A 124 12.73 7.97 6.46
N VAL A 125 13.26 8.18 7.66
CA VAL A 125 12.49 8.21 8.92
C VAL A 125 11.54 9.40 9.05
N GLY A 126 11.81 10.52 8.37
CA GLY A 126 10.96 11.72 8.42
C GLY A 126 9.75 11.64 7.50
N LEU A 127 9.87 10.95 6.36
CA LEU A 127 8.77 10.75 5.40
C LEU A 127 7.98 9.45 5.65
N SER A 128 8.58 8.48 6.35
CA SER A 128 7.93 7.23 6.71
C SER A 128 7.09 7.39 7.97
N VAL A 129 5.86 6.88 7.95
CA VAL A 129 4.94 6.99 9.10
C VAL A 129 4.04 5.76 9.17
N SER A 130 3.61 5.42 10.38
CA SER A 130 2.52 4.47 10.63
C SER A 130 1.44 5.17 11.44
N ARG A 131 0.22 5.28 10.88
CA ARG A 131 -0.94 5.90 11.55
C ARG A 131 -1.45 5.04 12.71
N VAL A 132 -1.26 3.72 12.64
CA VAL A 132 -1.57 2.80 13.75
C VAL A 132 -0.55 2.95 14.89
N GLY A 133 0.71 3.25 14.55
CA GLY A 133 1.77 3.60 15.50
C GLY A 133 1.98 2.54 16.58
N SER A 134 2.03 2.99 17.84
CA SER A 134 2.37 2.14 19.00
C SER A 134 1.35 1.04 19.31
N ALA A 135 0.13 1.09 18.74
CA ALA A 135 -0.88 0.07 18.95
C ALA A 135 -0.49 -1.27 18.31
N ALA A 136 0.33 -1.25 17.25
CA ALA A 136 0.84 -2.43 16.58
C ALA A 136 2.14 -2.99 17.20
N GLN A 137 2.68 -2.33 18.24
CA GLN A 137 3.94 -2.73 18.87
C GLN A 137 3.69 -3.65 20.06
N THR A 138 4.58 -4.62 20.26
CA THR A 138 4.62 -5.40 21.50
C THR A 138 5.05 -4.51 22.67
N ARG A 139 4.66 -4.89 23.89
CA ARG A 139 5.00 -4.11 25.11
C ARG A 139 6.51 -3.86 25.25
N ALA A 140 7.32 -4.88 24.95
CA ALA A 140 8.77 -4.77 25.00
C ALA A 140 9.31 -3.76 23.97
N MET A 141 8.84 -3.81 22.73
CA MET A 141 9.27 -2.86 21.69
C MET A 141 8.86 -1.43 22.05
N LYS A 142 7.65 -1.23 22.58
CA LYS A 142 7.17 0.09 22.99
C LYS A 142 8.05 0.73 24.07
N GLN A 143 8.59 -0.06 25.00
CA GLN A 143 9.48 0.46 26.04
C GLN A 143 10.82 0.97 25.49
N VAL A 144 11.38 0.29 24.49
CA VAL A 144 12.70 0.61 23.93
C VAL A 144 12.61 1.67 22.83
N ALA A 145 11.60 1.57 21.95
CA ALA A 145 11.45 2.43 20.79
C ALA A 145 10.99 3.86 21.12
N VAL A 146 10.39 4.10 22.30
CA VAL A 146 10.00 5.45 22.74
C VAL A 146 11.20 6.40 22.76
N PHE A 147 12.41 5.92 23.07
CA PHE A 147 13.62 6.75 23.07
C PHE A 147 14.17 7.05 21.67
N ILE A 148 13.74 6.31 20.66
CA ILE A 148 14.22 6.43 19.27
C ILE A 148 13.28 7.32 18.42
N LEU A 149 12.05 7.57 18.90
CA LEU A 149 11.00 8.31 18.20
C LEU A 149 10.78 9.75 18.73
N VAL A 150 11.76 10.33 19.45
CA VAL A 150 11.76 11.73 19.90
C VAL A 150 12.73 12.55 19.04
#